data_AF-A0A8X6JDG3-F1
#
_entry.id   AF-A0A8X6JDG3-F1
#
_cell.length_a   1.000
_cell.length_b   1.000
_cell.length_c   1.000
_cell.angle_alpha   90.00
_cell.angle_beta   90.00
_cell.angle_gamma   90.00
#
_symmetry.space_group_name_H-M   'P 1'
#
loop_
_entity.id
_entity.type
_entity.pdbx_description
1 polymer ?
#
loop_
_entity_poly.entity_id
_entity_poly.type
_entity_poly.pdbx_seq_one_letter_code
_entity_poly.pdbx_strand_id
1 'polypeptide(L)'
;MFGWVTEFDVEREPLLVRLGSLWLVLLPLVIMVVLTLVQWLWWKYNVWNLSSLPTSKCNYHVLMTSTVLSSVFKNKSTDTNVLFFQLLRGLCSIHQQINLGLFYFWTGLRPVVFCFSPECFEAILKSPNNTKKSFDYTFLSLWLKEGLVT
;
A
#
# COMPACT_ATOMS: atom_id res chain seq x y z
N MET A 1 26.11 8.83 -67.23
CA MET A 1 25.51 10.12 -66.81
C MET A 1 24.80 9.85 -65.49
N PHE A 2 25.50 10.09 -64.38
CA PHE A 2 25.01 9.80 -63.03
C PHE A 2 23.92 10.81 -62.66
N GLY A 3 22.69 10.32 -62.52
CA GLY A 3 21.57 11.08 -61.97
C GLY A 3 21.72 11.14 -60.46
N TRP A 4 21.80 12.38 -59.96
CA TRP A 4 22.08 12.70 -58.57
C TRP A 4 20.99 12.19 -57.63
N VAL A 5 21.46 11.65 -56.51
CA VAL A 5 20.73 11.45 -55.27
C VAL A 5 20.02 12.76 -54.90
N THR A 6 18.70 12.78 -54.95
CA THR A 6 17.89 13.77 -54.21
C THR A 6 17.60 13.20 -52.83
N GLU A 7 18.64 13.08 -52.01
CA GLU A 7 18.52 13.30 -50.57
C GLU A 7 18.09 14.74 -50.42
N PHE A 8 16.80 15.05 -50.22
CA PHE A 8 16.35 16.25 -49.48
C PHE A 8 14.82 16.38 -49.34
N ASP A 9 14.02 15.30 -49.43
CA ASP A 9 12.63 15.34 -48.94
C ASP A 9 12.57 14.97 -47.45
N VAL A 10 13.38 15.65 -46.63
CA VAL A 10 13.07 15.81 -45.20
C VAL A 10 12.03 16.92 -45.13
N GLU A 11 10.80 16.57 -45.54
CA GLU A 11 9.61 17.39 -45.38
C GLU A 11 9.61 17.95 -43.96
N ARG A 12 9.62 19.29 -43.85
CA ARG A 12 9.46 19.99 -42.59
C ARG A 12 8.07 19.68 -42.06
N GLU A 13 7.93 18.60 -41.30
CA GLU A 13 6.72 18.41 -40.53
C GLU A 13 6.47 19.68 -39.69
N PRO A 14 5.26 20.25 -39.73
CA PRO A 14 4.98 21.50 -39.06
C PRO A 14 5.30 21.37 -37.57
N LEU A 15 5.93 22.39 -36.99
CA LEU A 15 6.36 22.40 -35.59
C LEU A 15 5.25 21.96 -34.61
N LEU A 16 3.99 22.23 -34.95
CA LEU A 16 2.80 21.80 -34.22
C LEU A 16 2.64 20.27 -34.13
N VAL A 17 2.99 19.51 -35.16
CA VAL A 17 2.91 18.04 -35.17
C VAL A 17 4.00 17.43 -34.27
N ARG A 18 5.20 18.00 -34.29
CA ARG A 18 6.30 17.63 -33.38
C ARG A 18 6.00 17.97 -31.92
N LEU A 19 5.37 19.13 -31.67
CA LEU A 19 4.89 19.49 -30.33
C LEU A 19 3.77 18.55 -29.85
N GLY A 20 2.86 18.16 -30.75
CA GLY A 20 1.80 17.19 -30.44
C GLY A 20 2.32 15.81 -30.09
N SER A 21 3.34 15.31 -30.81
CA SER A 21 3.95 14.00 -30.52
C SER A 21 4.77 14.01 -29.23
N LEU A 22 5.44 15.12 -28.89
CA LEU A 22 6.10 15.29 -27.60
C LEU A 22 5.11 15.29 -26.43
N TRP A 23 3.92 15.86 -26.60
CA TRP A 23 2.89 15.88 -25.56
C TRP A 23 2.42 14.47 -25.17
N LEU A 24 2.35 13.54 -26.14
CA LEU A 24 1.99 12.14 -25.88
C LEU A 24 2.99 11.41 -24.97
N VAL A 25 4.25 11.84 -24.94
CA VAL A 25 5.30 11.27 -24.08
C VAL A 25 5.46 12.05 -22.79
N LEU A 26 5.32 13.38 -22.83
CA LEU A 26 5.45 14.25 -21.67
C LEU A 26 4.28 14.08 -20.70
N LEU A 27 3.05 13.92 -21.20
CA LEU A 27 1.86 13.77 -20.36
C LEU A 27 1.91 12.54 -19.43
N PRO A 28 2.24 11.31 -19.88
CA PRO A 28 2.37 10.17 -18.98
C PRO A 28 3.54 10.32 -18.01
N LEU A 29 4.64 10.96 -18.42
CA LEU A 29 5.76 11.28 -17.52
C LEU A 29 5.32 12.23 -16.39
N VAL A 30 4.61 13.30 -16.74
CA VAL A 30 4.06 14.24 -15.75
C VAL A 30 3.07 13.54 -14.82
N ILE A 31 2.18 12.69 -15.35
CA ILE A 31 1.26 11.90 -14.52
C ILE A 31 2.04 10.99 -13.55
N MET A 32 3.07 10.28 -14.01
CA MET A 32 3.91 9.43 -13.15
C MET A 32 4.62 10.24 -12.06
N VAL A 33 5.13 11.43 -12.39
CA VAL A 33 5.76 12.33 -11.41
C VAL A 33 4.74 12.83 -10.39
N VAL A 34 3.54 13.21 -10.83
CA VAL A 34 2.46 13.64 -9.92
C VAL A 34 2.01 12.49 -9.02
N LEU A 35 1.83 11.28 -9.56
CA LEU A 35 1.44 10.11 -8.78
C LEU A 35 2.50 9.75 -7.74
N THR A 36 3.79 9.81 -8.08
CA THR A 36 4.87 9.55 -7.12
C THR A 36 4.96 10.63 -6.04
N LEU A 37 4.77 11.91 -6.39
CA LEU A 37 4.68 13.01 -5.42
C LEU A 37 3.49 12.86 -4.48
N VAL A 38 2.29 12.57 -5.01
CA VAL A 38 1.08 12.34 -4.22
C VAL A 38 1.28 11.15 -3.28
N GLN A 39 1.86 10.05 -3.77
CA GLN A 39 2.14 8.88 -2.95
C GLN A 39 3.17 9.17 -1.86
N TRP A 40 4.21 9.95 -2.16
CA TRP A 40 5.21 10.37 -1.18
C TRP A 40 4.61 11.29 -0.11
N LEU A 41 3.80 12.28 -0.50
CA LEU A 41 3.10 13.16 0.44
C LEU A 41 2.14 12.38 1.33
N TRP A 42 1.37 11.46 0.73
CA TRP A 42 0.46 10.58 1.46
C TRP A 42 1.21 9.69 2.45
N TRP A 43 2.35 9.13 2.05
CA TRP A 43 3.24 8.35 2.92
C TRP A 43 3.74 9.22 4.07
N LYS A 44 4.27 10.40 3.78
CA LYS A 44 4.80 11.31 4.80
C LYS A 44 3.73 11.73 5.82
N TYR A 45 2.50 11.98 5.38
CA TYR A 45 1.40 12.38 6.25
C TYR A 45 0.88 11.22 7.11
N ASN A 46 0.65 10.04 6.51
CA ASN A 46 -0.01 8.93 7.21
C ASN A 46 0.94 8.00 7.97
N VAL A 47 2.24 8.00 7.63
CA VAL A 47 3.20 6.96 8.09
C VAL A 47 4.28 7.55 8.99
N TRP A 48 4.35 8.86 9.15
CA TRP A 48 5.39 9.55 9.94
C TRP A 48 5.52 8.98 11.37
N ASN A 49 4.39 8.72 12.04
CA ASN A 49 4.34 8.15 13.39
C ASN A 49 4.57 6.64 13.46
N LEU A 50 4.59 5.91 12.33
CA LEU A 50 4.79 4.45 12.37
C LEU A 50 6.25 4.06 12.62
N SER A 51 7.20 4.94 12.36
CA SER A 51 8.63 4.69 12.59
C SER A 51 8.96 4.41 14.06
N SER A 52 8.13 4.84 15.01
CA SER A 52 8.31 4.56 16.44
C SER A 52 7.77 3.19 16.87
N LEU A 53 6.97 2.54 16.04
CA LEU A 53 6.39 1.23 16.36
C LEU A 53 7.33 0.10 15.93
N PRO A 54 7.41 -0.99 16.70
CA PRO A 54 8.21 -2.14 16.32
C PRO A 54 7.62 -2.81 15.09
N THR A 55 8.49 -3.18 14.15
CA THR A 55 8.16 -3.91 12.94
C THR A 55 9.34 -4.80 12.55
N SER A 56 9.13 -5.66 11.55
CA SER A 56 10.17 -6.47 10.94
C SER A 56 11.25 -5.57 10.33
N LYS A 57 12.54 -5.91 10.46
CA LYS A 57 13.64 -5.11 9.87
C LYS A 57 13.75 -5.22 8.33
N CYS A 58 12.69 -5.64 7.65
CA CYS A 58 12.69 -5.89 6.22
C CYS A 58 12.47 -4.60 5.43
N ASN A 59 13.42 -4.24 4.55
CA ASN A 59 13.29 -3.05 3.68
C ASN A 59 12.07 -3.10 2.75
N TYR A 60 11.55 -4.28 2.44
CA TYR A 60 10.43 -4.49 1.53
C TYR A 60 9.20 -5.05 2.26
N HIS A 61 8.71 -4.32 3.25
CA HIS A 61 7.59 -4.77 4.09
C HIS A 61 6.36 -5.21 3.30
N VAL A 62 5.96 -4.44 2.27
CA VAL A 62 4.77 -4.74 1.44
C VAL A 62 4.93 -6.06 0.70
N LEU A 63 6.12 -6.33 0.16
CA LEU A 63 6.38 -7.58 -0.56
C LEU A 63 6.39 -8.76 0.40
N MET A 64 7.03 -8.61 1.56
CA MET A 64 7.13 -9.67 2.57
C MET A 64 5.75 -10.08 3.10
N THR A 65 4.88 -9.12 3.43
CA THR A 65 3.52 -9.45 3.89
C THR A 65 2.67 -10.06 2.78
N SER A 66 2.82 -9.57 1.55
CA SER A 66 2.08 -10.08 0.39
C SER A 66 2.47 -11.52 0.04
N THR A 67 3.75 -11.90 0.14
CA THR A 67 4.20 -13.26 -0.11
C THR A 67 3.71 -14.23 0.97
N VAL A 68 3.79 -13.82 2.23
CA VAL A 68 3.26 -14.59 3.36
C VAL A 68 1.75 -14.80 3.21
N LEU A 69 1.01 -13.73 2.92
CA LEU A 69 -0.44 -13.82 2.75
C LEU A 69 -0.82 -14.66 1.51
N SER A 70 -0.08 -14.52 0.41
CA SER A 70 -0.25 -15.37 -0.78
C SER A 70 0.02 -16.85 -0.47
N SER A 71 0.97 -17.16 0.42
CA SER A 71 1.23 -18.54 0.84
C SER A 71 0.06 -19.14 1.63
N VAL A 72 -0.62 -18.32 2.45
CA VAL A 72 -1.82 -18.71 3.19
C VAL A 72 -2.96 -19.03 2.22
N PHE A 73 -3.23 -18.13 1.26
CA PHE A 73 -4.33 -18.32 0.30
C PHE A 73 -4.07 -19.40 -0.77
N LYS A 74 -2.81 -19.72 -1.07
CA LYS A 74 -2.46 -20.79 -2.01
C LYS A 74 -2.47 -22.18 -1.38
N ASN A 75 -2.44 -22.25 -0.04
CA ASN A 75 -2.44 -23.53 0.65
C ASN A 75 -3.83 -24.18 0.55
N LYS A 76 -3.89 -25.36 -0.05
CA LYS A 76 -5.13 -26.16 -0.20
C LYS A 76 -5.26 -27.27 0.84
N SER A 77 -4.23 -27.50 1.65
CA SER A 77 -4.17 -28.61 2.60
C SER A 77 -4.90 -28.32 3.92
N THR A 78 -5.16 -27.06 4.24
CA THR A 78 -5.80 -26.63 5.48
C THR A 78 -6.72 -25.46 5.20
N ASP A 79 -7.76 -25.29 6.02
CA ASP A 79 -8.65 -24.13 5.93
C ASP A 79 -7.83 -22.83 6.05
N THR A 80 -8.09 -21.91 5.11
CA THR A 80 -7.47 -20.59 5.04
C THR A 80 -7.63 -19.82 6.35
N ASN A 81 -8.79 -19.93 7.01
CA ASN A 81 -9.05 -19.23 8.27
C ASN A 81 -8.12 -19.72 9.37
N VAL A 82 -7.91 -21.04 9.47
CA VAL A 82 -7.01 -21.65 10.45
C VAL A 82 -5.58 -21.17 10.22
N LEU A 83 -5.13 -21.20 8.96
CA LEU A 83 -3.79 -20.73 8.59
C LEU A 83 -3.59 -19.24 8.85
N PHE A 84 -4.63 -18.43 8.61
CA PHE A 84 -4.61 -17.00 8.89
C PHE A 84 -4.46 -16.72 10.39
N PHE A 85 -5.26 -17.38 11.25
CA PHE A 85 -5.14 -17.22 12.70
C PHE A 85 -3.83 -17.79 13.25
N GLN A 86 -3.32 -18.88 12.68
CA GLN A 86 -2.00 -19.41 13.02
C GLN A 86 -0.88 -18.44 12.66
N LEU A 87 -0.96 -17.79 11.50
CA LEU A 87 -0.02 -16.74 11.10
C LEU A 87 -0.06 -15.56 12.08
N LEU A 88 -1.25 -15.07 12.41
CA LEU A 88 -1.39 -13.97 13.38
C LEU A 88 -0.80 -14.35 14.74
N ARG A 89 -1.07 -15.56 15.24
CA ARG A 89 -0.47 -16.07 16.48
C ARG A 89 1.05 -16.13 16.38
N GLY A 90 1.60 -16.60 15.26
CA GLY A 90 3.03 -16.63 15.02
C GLY A 90 3.66 -15.24 15.04
N LEU A 91 3.03 -14.26 14.38
CA LEU A 91 3.49 -12.87 14.36
C LEU A 91 3.46 -12.23 15.76
N CYS A 92 2.40 -12.48 16.53
CA CYS A 92 2.32 -12.04 17.93
C CYS A 92 3.43 -12.67 18.77
N SER A 93 3.69 -13.97 18.63
CA SER A 93 4.77 -14.68 19.35
C SER A 93 6.15 -14.10 19.06
N ILE A 94 6.44 -13.77 17.79
CA ILE A 94 7.70 -13.14 17.39
C ILE A 94 7.87 -11.76 18.03
N HIS A 95 6.81 -10.95 18.05
CA HIS A 95 6.86 -9.58 18.56
C HIS A 95 6.63 -9.48 20.07
N GLN A 96 6.17 -10.54 20.73
CA GLN A 96 6.02 -10.59 22.19
C GLN A 96 7.36 -10.37 22.90
N GLN A 97 8.47 -10.75 22.28
CA GLN A 97 9.82 -10.52 22.80
C GLN A 97 10.19 -9.02 22.92
N ILE A 98 9.46 -8.12 22.24
CA ILE A 98 9.76 -6.69 22.18
C ILE A 98 9.02 -5.91 23.29
N ASN A 99 8.25 -6.58 24.17
CA ASN A 99 7.57 -6.04 25.36
C ASN A 99 6.60 -4.85 25.14
N LEU A 100 6.39 -4.39 23.90
CA LEU A 100 5.47 -3.29 23.61
C LEU A 100 4.02 -3.74 23.40
N GLY A 101 3.79 -5.03 23.16
CA GLY A 101 2.41 -5.53 22.96
C GLY A 101 1.74 -5.10 21.67
N LEU A 102 2.50 -4.45 20.79
CA LEU A 102 2.07 -3.82 19.55
C LEU A 102 3.10 -4.14 18.48
N PHE A 103 2.67 -4.28 17.24
CA PHE A 103 3.53 -4.26 16.06
C PHE A 103 2.72 -3.79 14.87
N TYR A 104 3.38 -3.41 13.78
CA TYR A 104 2.67 -3.12 12.54
C TYR A 104 3.27 -3.84 11.35
N PHE A 105 2.44 -4.07 10.35
CA PHE A 105 2.86 -4.54 9.04
C PHE A 105 2.02 -3.90 7.95
N TRP A 106 2.47 -4.03 6.71
CA TRP A 106 1.81 -3.43 5.57
C TRP A 106 0.82 -4.39 4.93
N THR A 107 -0.42 -3.96 4.71
CA THR A 107 -1.39 -4.65 3.86
C THR A 107 -1.59 -3.83 2.59
N GLY A 108 -0.89 -4.23 1.53
CA GLY A 108 -0.83 -3.44 0.30
C GLY A 108 -0.26 -2.04 0.58
N LEU A 109 -1.07 -1.00 0.33
CA LEU A 109 -0.68 0.40 0.50
C LEU A 109 -0.98 0.97 1.89
N ARG A 110 -1.59 0.21 2.81
CA ARG A 110 -1.94 0.70 4.15
C ARG A 110 -1.22 -0.07 5.24
N PRO A 111 -0.63 0.60 6.24
CA PRO A 111 -0.12 -0.09 7.41
C PRO A 111 -1.26 -0.49 8.34
N VAL A 112 -1.18 -1.68 8.91
CA VAL A 112 -2.09 -2.20 9.93
C VAL A 112 -1.29 -2.41 11.20
N VAL A 113 -1.75 -1.79 12.28
CA VAL A 113 -1.17 -1.94 13.62
C VAL A 113 -1.94 -3.04 14.35
N PHE A 114 -1.22 -4.07 14.78
CA PHE A 114 -1.74 -5.15 15.60
C PHE A 114 -1.42 -4.88 17.07
N CYS A 115 -2.45 -4.91 17.90
CA CYS A 115 -2.37 -4.86 19.34
C CYS A 115 -2.72 -6.24 19.91
N PHE A 116 -1.84 -6.80 20.73
CA PHE A 116 -2.03 -8.12 21.31
C PHE A 116 -1.79 -8.17 22.82
N SER A 117 -1.35 -7.07 23.44
CA SER A 117 -1.26 -6.94 24.91
C SER A 117 -2.54 -6.32 25.48
N PRO A 118 -3.04 -6.84 26.62
CA PRO A 118 -4.27 -6.34 27.22
C PRO A 118 -4.17 -4.87 27.65
N GLU A 119 -3.02 -4.43 28.15
CA GLU A 119 -2.78 -3.04 28.60
C GLU A 119 -2.87 -2.05 27.43
N CYS A 120 -2.29 -2.42 26.29
CA CYS A 120 -2.37 -1.62 25.07
C CYS A 120 -3.80 -1.57 24.53
N PHE A 121 -4.51 -2.70 24.58
CA PHE A 121 -5.89 -2.79 24.13
C PHE A 121 -6.81 -1.88 24.97
N GLU A 122 -6.64 -1.89 26.29
CA GLU A 122 -7.37 -1.02 27.21
C GLU A 122 -7.08 0.46 26.95
N ALA A 123 -5.80 0.83 26.75
CA ALA A 123 -5.41 2.20 26.44
C ALA A 123 -6.01 2.68 25.10
N ILE A 124 -6.04 1.81 24.08
CA ILE A 124 -6.62 2.12 22.77
C ILE A 124 -8.12 2.33 22.89
N LEU A 125 -8.85 1.40 23.54
CA LEU A 125 -10.31 1.47 23.65
C LEU A 125 -10.81 2.61 24.54
N LYS A 126 -10.05 3.00 25.57
CA LYS A 126 -10.38 4.15 26.43
C LYS A 126 -10.23 5.49 25.71
N SER A 127 -9.45 5.55 24.64
CA SER A 127 -9.21 6.80 23.92
C SER A 127 -10.38 7.13 22.98
N PRO A 128 -11.06 8.28 23.16
CA PRO A 128 -12.16 8.69 22.29
C PRO A 128 -11.71 8.98 20.84
N ASN A 129 -10.42 9.20 20.62
CA ASN A 129 -9.87 9.42 19.28
C ASN A 129 -9.72 8.12 18.48
N ASN A 130 -9.61 6.98 19.16
CA ASN A 130 -9.39 5.67 18.54
C ASN A 130 -10.69 4.88 18.30
N THR A 131 -11.83 5.42 18.72
CA THR A 131 -13.16 4.79 18.57
C THR A 131 -13.80 5.05 17.21
N LYS A 132 -13.14 5.82 16.34
CA LYS A 132 -13.59 6.02 14.96
C LYS A 132 -13.51 4.71 14.19
N LYS A 133 -14.59 4.36 13.50
CA LYS A 133 -14.66 3.14 12.69
C LYS A 133 -13.58 3.15 11.61
N SER A 134 -12.88 2.03 11.46
CA SER A 134 -11.88 1.83 10.42
C SER A 134 -12.52 1.79 9.04
N PHE A 135 -11.69 1.84 8.00
CA PHE A 135 -12.14 1.66 6.61
C PHE A 135 -12.92 0.36 6.40
N ASP A 136 -12.63 -0.71 7.16
CA ASP A 136 -13.29 -1.99 7.02
C ASP A 136 -14.80 -1.87 7.27
N TYR A 137 -15.20 -1.01 8.22
CA TYR A 137 -16.60 -0.70 8.47
C TYR A 137 -17.23 0.14 7.36
N THR A 138 -16.48 1.08 6.75
CA THR A 138 -16.94 1.83 5.57
C THR A 138 -17.13 0.91 4.37
N PHE A 139 -16.28 -0.10 4.23
CA PHE A 139 -16.43 -1.11 3.20
C PHE A 139 -17.66 -2.00 3.47
N LEU A 140 -17.86 -2.44 4.71
CA LEU A 140 -19.02 -3.24 5.12
C LEU A 140 -20.34 -2.47 5.05
N SER A 141 -20.34 -1.14 5.24
CA SER A 141 -21.56 -0.33 5.19
C SER A 141 -22.21 -0.32 3.80
N LEU A 142 -21.44 -0.58 2.73
CA LEU A 142 -21.97 -0.76 1.39
C LEU A 142 -22.93 -1.96 1.29
N TRP A 143 -22.75 -2.98 2.13
CA TRP A 143 -23.59 -4.18 2.16
C TRP A 143 -24.60 -4.17 3.30
N LEU A 144 -24.18 -3.76 4.50
CA LEU A 144 -25.00 -3.83 5.71
C LEU A 144 -25.82 -2.55 5.96
N LYS A 145 -25.63 -1.51 5.14
CA LYS A 145 -26.18 -0.15 5.34
C LYS A 145 -25.72 0.45 6.67
N GLU A 146 -26.24 1.62 7.05
CA GLU A 146 -25.93 2.23 8.35
C GLU A 146 -26.62 1.45 9.47
N GLY A 147 -25.86 1.07 10.49
CA GLY A 147 -26.36 0.23 11.57
C GLY A 147 -25.46 0.22 12.80
N LEU A 148 -25.73 -0.69 13.74
CA LEU A 148 -24.93 -0.77 14.97
C LEU A 148 -23.45 -1.10 14.66
N VAL A 149 -23.23 -2.01 13.71
CA VAL A 149 -21.90 -2.46 13.31
C VAL A 149 -21.24 -1.43 12.39
N THR A 150 -21.97 -0.86 11.43
CA THR A 150 -21.49 -0.04 10.30
C THR A 150 -21.84 1.42 10.43
#